data_AF-A0A2S9YZC9-F1
#
_entry.id   AF-A0A2S9YZC9-F1
#
_cell.length_a   1.000
_cell.length_b   1.000
_cell.length_c   1.000
_cell.angle_alpha   90.00
_cell.angle_beta   90.00
_cell.angle_gamma   90.00
#
_symmetry.space_group_name_H-M   'P 1'
#
loop_
_entity.id
_entity.type
_entity.pdbx_description
1 polymer ?
#
loop_
_entity_poly.entity_id
_entity_poly.type
_entity_poly.pdbx_seq_one_letter_code
_entity_poly.pdbx_strand_id
1 'polypeptide(L)'
;MADDIELMRQTLEEAYKAIDQDHYPATTAFIRHLIMISEDSLVVNGQIDTNRLALALITIISLQEQRVNKLEEIISKHINCE
;
A
#
# COMPACT_ATOMS: atom_id res chain seq x y z
N MET A 1 -10.98 3.51 -20.04
CA MET A 1 -9.59 3.60 -19.58
C MET A 1 -9.33 4.82 -18.71
N ALA A 2 -9.46 6.05 -19.22
CA ALA A 2 -9.31 7.25 -18.37
C ALA A 2 -10.37 7.29 -17.24
N ASP A 3 -11.62 6.96 -17.57
CA ASP A 3 -12.73 6.93 -16.60
C ASP A 3 -12.58 5.83 -15.54
N ASP A 4 -11.97 4.69 -15.88
CA ASP A 4 -11.78 3.55 -14.97
C ASP A 4 -10.70 3.86 -13.92
N ILE A 5 -9.64 4.55 -14.33
CA ILE A 5 -8.55 4.99 -13.43
C ILE A 5 -9.09 6.03 -12.44
N GLU A 6 -9.90 6.97 -12.92
CA GLU A 6 -10.51 7.98 -12.07
C GLU A 6 -11.52 7.37 -11.07
N LEU A 7 -12.35 6.42 -11.51
CA LEU A 7 -13.25 5.68 -10.62
C LEU A 7 -12.49 4.88 -9.56
N MET A 8 -11.40 4.21 -9.95
CA MET A 8 -10.53 3.48 -9.04
C MET A 8 -9.92 4.43 -7.99
N ARG A 9 -9.41 5.59 -8.42
CA ARG A 9 -8.83 6.61 -7.53
C ARG A 9 -9.83 7.12 -6.51
N GLN A 10 -11.05 7.44 -6.95
CA GLN A 10 -12.14 7.87 -6.06
C GLN A 10 -12.49 6.78 -5.04
N THR A 11 -12.61 5.54 -5.49
CA THR A 11 -12.87 4.39 -4.60
C THR A 11 -11.78 4.22 -3.54
N LEU A 12 -10.51 4.38 -3.92
CA LEU A 12 -9.38 4.28 -3.00
C LEU A 12 -9.36 5.45 -1.99
N GLU A 13 -9.69 6.67 -2.42
CA GLU A 13 -9.82 7.82 -1.51
C GLU A 13 -10.93 7.64 -0.49
N GLU A 14 -12.09 7.12 -0.90
CA GLU A 14 -13.21 6.83 0.00
C GLU A 14 -12.82 5.76 1.03
N ALA A 15 -12.17 4.68 0.57
CA ALA A 15 -11.65 3.65 1.46
C ALA A 15 -10.62 4.21 2.46
N TYR A 16 -9.72 5.10 2.02
CA TYR A 16 -8.75 5.75 2.91
C TYR A 16 -9.42 6.60 4.01
N LYS A 17 -10.50 7.30 3.68
CA LYS A 17 -11.28 8.12 4.64
C LYS A 17 -12.10 7.26 5.61
N ALA A 18 -12.54 6.08 5.18
CA ALA A 18 -13.35 5.17 5.97
C ALA A 18 -12.53 4.34 6.98
N ILE A 19 -11.22 4.17 6.75
CA ILE A 19 -10.35 3.41 7.66
C ILE A 19 -10.02 4.24 8.90
N ASP A 20 -10.19 3.61 10.07
CA ASP A 20 -9.57 4.08 11.31
C ASP A 20 -8.05 3.92 11.20
N GLN A 21 -7.36 5.04 10.97
CA GLN A 21 -5.95 5.06 10.63
C GLN A 21 -5.05 4.66 11.80
N ASP A 22 -5.53 4.89 13.03
CA ASP A 22 -4.80 4.57 14.26
C ASP A 22 -4.87 3.08 14.56
N HIS A 23 -6.01 2.45 14.26
CA HIS A 23 -6.20 1.01 14.44
C HIS A 23 -5.63 0.16 13.29
N TYR A 24 -5.62 0.69 12.06
CA TYR A 24 -5.18 -0.07 10.87
C TYR A 24 -4.07 0.63 10.07
N PRO A 25 -2.92 0.96 10.69
CA PRO A 25 -1.85 1.71 10.03
C PRO A 25 -1.23 0.97 8.82
N ALA A 26 -1.31 -0.37 8.77
CA ALA A 26 -0.90 -1.15 7.59
C ALA A 26 -1.81 -0.95 6.40
N THR A 27 -3.10 -1.09 6.61
CA THR A 27 -4.12 -0.93 5.57
C THR A 27 -4.14 0.50 5.07
N THR A 28 -4.07 1.48 5.97
CA THR A 28 -3.94 2.90 5.63
C THR A 28 -2.74 3.18 4.74
N ALA A 29 -1.56 2.67 5.13
CA ALA A 29 -0.35 2.83 4.31
C ALA A 29 -0.51 2.17 2.94
N PHE A 30 -1.08 0.97 2.88
CA PHE A 30 -1.29 0.25 1.62
C PHE A 30 -2.22 1.01 0.66
N ILE A 31 -3.38 1.46 1.13
CA ILE A 31 -4.32 2.24 0.29
C ILE A 31 -3.69 3.55 -0.18
N ARG A 32 -2.95 4.24 0.69
CA ARG A 32 -2.25 5.48 0.32
C ARG A 32 -1.23 5.27 -0.81
N HIS A 33 -0.56 4.12 -0.83
CA HIS A 33 0.34 3.78 -1.93
C HIS A 33 -0.42 3.43 -3.21
N LEU A 34 -1.57 2.75 -3.14
CA LEU A 34 -2.41 2.49 -4.31
C LEU A 34 -2.91 3.81 -4.93
N ILE A 35 -3.27 4.80 -4.10
CA ILE A 35 -3.62 6.15 -4.57
C ILE A 35 -2.42 6.79 -5.29
N MET A 36 -1.23 6.77 -4.70
CA MET A 36 -0.02 7.32 -5.32
C MET A 36 0.29 6.66 -6.68
N ILE A 37 0.08 5.35 -6.79
CA ILE A 37 0.24 4.59 -8.04
C ILE A 37 -0.80 5.02 -9.10
N SER A 38 -1.99 5.41 -8.66
CA SER A 38 -3.05 5.89 -9.55
C SER A 38 -2.89 7.34 -10.01
N GLU A 39 -2.01 8.12 -9.35
CA GLU A 39 -1.71 9.48 -9.77
C GLU A 39 -0.90 9.51 -11.07
N ASP A 40 -1.07 10.57 -11.87
CA ASP A 40 -0.41 10.84 -13.15
C ASP A 40 1.14 10.68 -13.12
N SER A 41 1.74 10.62 -11.93
CA SER A 41 3.16 10.33 -11.71
C SER A 41 3.65 9.00 -12.31
N LEU A 42 2.75 8.04 -12.52
CA LEU A 42 3.03 6.78 -13.20
C LEU A 42 2.60 6.77 -14.67
N VAL A 43 1.98 7.83 -15.20
CA VAL A 43 1.51 7.86 -16.58
C VAL A 43 2.49 8.67 -17.42
N VAL A 44 3.24 7.98 -18.28
CA VAL A 44 4.14 8.61 -19.27
C VAL A 44 3.56 8.37 -20.65
N ASN A 45 3.21 9.44 -21.37
CA ASN A 45 2.58 9.38 -22.70
C ASN A 45 1.27 8.57 -22.75
N GLY A 46 0.45 8.64 -21.69
CA GLY A 46 -0.82 7.90 -21.62
C GLY A 46 -0.66 6.40 -21.36
N GLN A 47 0.55 5.93 -21.08
CA GLN A 47 0.84 4.57 -20.65
C GLN A 47 1.38 4.55 -19.23
N ILE A 48 1.06 3.50 -18.49
CA ILE A 48 1.60 3.27 -17.16
C ILE A 48 3.10 2.93 -17.29
N ASP A 49 3.95 3.69 -16.64
CA ASP A 49 5.37 3.40 -16.43
C ASP A 49 5.49 2.18 -15.51
N THR A 50 5.55 1.02 -16.17
CA THR A 50 5.64 -0.29 -15.54
C THR A 50 6.87 -0.44 -14.63
N ASN A 51 7.97 0.28 -14.90
CA ASN A 51 9.16 0.23 -14.05
C ASN A 51 8.91 0.95 -12.72
N ARG A 52 8.29 2.13 -12.77
CA ARG A 52 7.91 2.87 -11.56
C ARG A 52 6.84 2.12 -10.75
N LEU A 53 5.87 1.51 -11.43
CA LEU A 53 4.89 0.64 -10.80
C LEU A 53 5.56 -0.56 -10.09
N ALA A 54 6.45 -1.26 -10.78
CA ALA A 54 7.17 -2.40 -10.22
C ALA A 54 8.00 -2.00 -8.98
N LEU A 55 8.69 -0.86 -9.05
CA LEU A 55 9.46 -0.33 -7.92
C LEU A 55 8.56 0.00 -6.71
N ALA A 56 7.40 0.63 -6.95
CA ALA A 56 6.44 0.93 -5.90
C ALA A 56 5.93 -0.36 -5.23
N LEU A 57 5.57 -1.38 -6.02
CA LEU A 57 5.11 -2.67 -5.52
C LEU A 57 6.19 -3.42 -4.71
N ILE A 58 7.42 -3.51 -5.22
CA ILE A 58 8.55 -4.15 -4.52
C ILE A 58 8.82 -3.46 -3.18
N THR A 59 8.76 -2.14 -3.14
CA THR A 59 8.97 -1.35 -1.92
C THR A 59 7.89 -1.66 -0.87
N ILE A 60 6.63 -1.75 -1.29
CA ILE A 60 5.50 -2.07 -0.41
C ILE A 60 5.63 -3.48 0.14
N ILE A 61 5.90 -4.47 -0.72
CA ILE A 61 6.06 -5.87 -0.31
C ILE A 61 7.20 -5.97 0.72
N SER A 62 8.35 -5.36 0.44
CA SER A 62 9.51 -5.36 1.35
C SER A 62 9.15 -4.76 2.71
N LEU A 63 8.37 -3.66 2.74
CA LEU A 63 7.94 -3.03 3.98
C LEU A 63 6.98 -3.94 4.78
N GLN A 64 6.08 -4.64 4.10
CA GLN A 64 5.15 -5.57 4.76
C GLN A 64 5.90 -6.80 5.31
N GLU A 65 6.86 -7.36 4.56
CA GLU A 65 7.70 -8.46 5.05
C GLU A 65 8.48 -8.06 6.31
N GLN A 66 9.07 -6.86 6.35
CA GLN A 66 9.76 -6.36 7.55
C GLN A 66 8.83 -6.28 8.76
N ARG A 67 7.58 -5.85 8.55
CA ARG A 67 6.58 -5.76 9.63
C ARG A 67 6.15 -7.13 10.11
N VAL A 68 5.92 -8.09 9.21
CA VAL A 68 5.59 -9.47 9.55
C VAL A 68 6.73 -10.10 10.35
N ASN A 69 7.97 -10.02 9.86
CA ASN A 69 9.14 -10.56 10.55
C ASN A 69 9.29 -9.98 11.97
N LYS A 70 9.02 -8.69 12.14
CA LYS A 70 9.06 -8.04 13.46
C LYS A 70 7.95 -8.54 14.39
N LEU A 71 6.76 -8.79 13.88
CA LEU A 71 5.67 -9.40 14.65
C LEU A 71 6.00 -10.83 15.05
N GLU A 72 6.55 -11.63 14.12
CA GLU A 72 7.01 -13.00 14.40
C GLU A 72 8.09 -13.01 15.49
N GLU A 73 9.03 -12.06 15.46
CA GLU A 73 10.06 -11.91 16.49
C GLU A 73 9.45 -11.59 17.87
N ILE A 74 8.50 -10.65 17.93
CA ILE A 74 7.80 -10.28 19.17
C ILE A 74 7.04 -11.48 19.74
N ILE A 75 6.28 -12.19 18.90
CA ILE A 75 5.51 -13.37 19.31
C ILE A 75 6.46 -14.47 19.80
N SER A 76 7.53 -14.75 19.07
CA SER A 76 8.52 -15.76 19.46
C SER A 76 9.19 -15.43 20.80
N LYS A 77 9.49 -14.15 21.05
CA LYS A 77 10.01 -13.68 22.34
C LYS A 77 8.99 -13.81 23.47
N HIS A 78 7.70 -13.58 23.19
CA HIS A 78 6.65 -13.69 24.20
C HIS A 78 6.40 -15.15 24.59
N ILE A 79 6.34 -16.06 23.60
CA ILE A 79 6.18 -17.52 23.83
C ILE A 79 7.36 -18.10 24.62
N ASN A 80 8.59 -17.63 24.38
CA ASN A 80 9.78 -18.12 25.10
C ASN A 80 9.95 -17.51 26.52
N CYS A 81 9.12 -16.55 26.90
CA CYS A 81 9.12 -15.94 28.24
C CYS A 81 8.03 -16.54 29.16
N GLU A 82 7.14 -17.39 28.63
CA GLU A 82 6.21 -18.24 29.38
C GLU A 82 6.79 -19.64 29.62
#